data_AF-A0A102JY79-F1
#
_entry.id   AF-A0A102JY79-F1
#
_cell.length_a   1.000
_cell.length_b   1.000
_cell.length_c   1.000
_cell.angle_alpha   90.00
_cell.angle_beta   90.00
_cell.angle_gamma   90.00
#
_symmetry.space_group_name_H-M   'P 1'
#
loop_
_entity.id
_entity.type
_entity.pdbx_description
1 polymer ?
#
loop_
_entity_poly.entity_id
_entity_poly.type
_entity_poly.pdbx_seq_one_letter_code
_entity_poly.pdbx_strand_id
1 'polypeptide(L)'
;MVQPSAWPDIERYLFIYRPTLLHAPTDLVFLTRKRGAKKGHVPWADLSKRVYELTGKYLPRCAGISAHAFRHLVATSILKADGGDYKTAALVLNDRTQTVEKHYAGLRSNDGAERMGTLLKSQFNRM
;
A
#
# COMPACT_ATOMS: atom_id res chain seq x y z
N MET A 1 12.09 -6.94 -4.04
CA MET A 1 12.49 -6.09 -5.19
C MET A 1 11.43 -5.00 -5.35
N VAL A 2 11.83 -3.75 -5.62
CA VAL A 2 10.88 -2.64 -5.82
C VAL A 2 10.30 -2.73 -7.24
N GLN A 3 9.04 -2.35 -7.43
CA GLN A 3 8.40 -2.30 -8.75
C GLN A 3 9.11 -1.27 -9.65
N PRO A 4 9.48 -1.61 -10.90
CA PRO A 4 10.25 -0.72 -11.78
C PRO A 4 9.62 0.66 -12.00
N SER A 5 8.28 0.74 -12.01
CA SER A 5 7.55 2.00 -12.18
C SER A 5 7.77 3.00 -11.06
N ALA A 6 8.16 2.56 -9.86
CA ALA A 6 8.48 3.44 -8.74
C ALA A 6 9.93 3.96 -8.79
N TRP A 7 10.79 3.32 -9.58
CA TRP A 7 12.23 3.60 -9.58
C TRP A 7 12.58 5.02 -10.03
N PRO A 8 11.97 5.59 -11.10
CA PRO A 8 12.27 6.96 -11.52
C PRO A 8 12.02 8.00 -10.43
N ASP A 9 10.96 7.82 -9.62
CA ASP A 9 10.64 8.74 -8.53
C ASP A 9 11.58 8.54 -7.32
N ILE A 10 11.96 7.29 -7.04
CA ILE A 10 12.95 6.97 -6.00
C ILE A 10 14.32 7.55 -6.35
N GLU A 11 14.80 7.37 -7.58
CA GLU A 11 16.08 7.93 -8.03
C GLU A 11 16.05 9.46 -7.98
N ARG A 12 14.99 10.08 -8.50
CA ARG A 12 14.82 11.54 -8.43
C ARG A 12 14.86 12.01 -6.97
N TYR A 13 14.21 11.29 -6.06
CA TYR A 13 14.28 11.57 -4.65
C TYR A 13 15.71 11.43 -4.10
N LEU A 14 16.39 10.31 -4.33
CA LEU A 14 17.69 10.02 -3.76
C LEU A 14 18.79 10.98 -4.25
N PHE A 15 18.80 11.32 -5.54
CA PHE A 15 19.88 12.09 -6.15
C PHE A 15 19.63 13.59 -6.21
N ILE A 16 18.37 14.03 -6.22
CA ILE A 16 18.03 15.46 -6.35
C ILE A 16 17.50 16.02 -5.03
N TYR A 17 16.45 15.41 -4.47
CA TYR A 17 15.75 16.00 -3.33
C TYR A 17 16.40 15.67 -1.98
N ARG A 18 16.81 14.42 -1.75
CA ARG A 18 17.39 13.97 -0.49
C ARG A 18 18.63 14.77 -0.07
N PRO A 19 19.60 15.10 -0.96
CA PRO A 19 20.76 15.92 -0.59
C PRO A 19 20.37 17.31 -0.11
N THR A 20 19.34 17.93 -0.70
CA THR A 20 18.85 19.26 -0.28
C THR A 20 18.12 19.26 1.06
N LEU A 21 17.61 18.09 1.49
CA LEU A 21 16.92 17.92 2.77
C LEU A 21 17.86 17.51 3.91
N LEU A 22 19.02 16.93 3.58
CA LEU A 22 19.99 16.40 4.53
C LEU A 22 20.76 17.53 5.23
N HIS A 23 20.57 17.68 6.54
CA HIS A 23 21.24 18.70 7.35
C HIS A 23 22.05 18.13 8.54
N ALA A 24 22.00 16.81 8.74
CA ALA A 24 22.80 16.05 9.70
C ALA A 24 22.88 14.59 9.22
N PRO A 25 23.94 13.83 9.55
CA PRO A 25 24.03 12.40 9.24
C PRO A 25 22.82 11.61 9.78
N THR A 26 22.28 10.70 8.96
CA THR A 26 21.13 9.86 9.35
C THR A 26 20.99 8.64 8.44
N ASP A 27 20.52 7.53 9.02
CA ASP A 27 20.17 6.31 8.30
C ASP A 27 18.76 6.33 7.69
N LEU A 28 17.98 7.40 7.94
CA LEU A 28 16.66 7.55 7.36
C LEU A 28 16.75 7.78 5.85
N VAL A 29 16.04 6.96 5.09
CA VAL A 29 15.96 7.10 3.63
C VAL A 29 15.16 8.34 3.28
N PHE A 30 13.91 8.44 3.74
CA PHE A 30 13.00 9.54 3.45
C PHE A 30 13.07 10.65 4.51
N LEU A 31 13.70 11.74 4.14
CA LEU A 31 13.85 12.97 4.90
C LEU A 31 12.69 13.94 4.65
N THR A 32 12.43 14.78 5.63
CA THR A 32 11.46 15.87 5.54
C THR A 32 12.14 17.21 5.78
N ARG A 33 11.49 18.29 5.35
CA ARG A 33 11.98 19.63 5.68
C ARG A 33 11.99 19.79 7.21
N LYS A 34 13.09 20.32 7.74
CA LYS A 34 13.24 20.60 9.18
C LYS A 34 12.02 21.40 9.67
N ARG A 35 11.32 20.87 10.67
CA ARG A 35 10.17 21.49 11.30
C ARG A 35 10.52 21.87 12.74
N GLY A 36 10.64 23.17 13.00
CA GLY A 36 10.94 23.71 14.33
C GLY A 36 12.39 23.52 14.80
N ALA A 37 12.59 23.60 16.13
CA ALA A 37 13.90 23.61 16.77
C ALA A 37 14.53 22.22 17.00
N LYS A 38 13.89 21.13 16.54
CA LYS A 38 14.40 19.77 16.76
C LYS A 38 15.81 19.63 16.14
N LYS A 39 16.72 19.05 16.92
CA LYS A 39 18.08 18.70 16.47
C LYS A 39 18.00 17.37 15.71
N GLY A 40 18.23 17.39 14.41
CA GLY A 40 18.31 16.21 13.56
C GLY A 40 17.00 15.79 12.87
N HIS A 41 17.08 14.70 12.12
CA HIS A 41 15.97 14.12 11.38
C HIS A 41 15.06 13.29 12.28
N VAL A 42 13.76 13.36 12.03
CA VAL A 42 12.75 12.60 12.77
C VAL A 42 11.77 11.94 11.80
N PRO A 43 11.14 10.81 12.19
CA PRO A 43 10.07 10.20 11.41
C PRO A 43 8.96 11.20 11.06
N TRP A 44 8.44 11.11 9.83
CA TRP A 44 7.42 12.03 9.33
C TRP A 44 6.04 11.73 9.91
N ALA A 45 5.72 12.34 11.06
CA ALA A 45 4.41 12.16 11.71
C ALA A 45 3.23 12.65 10.85
N ASP A 46 3.44 13.69 10.03
CA ASP A 46 2.39 14.32 9.23
C ASP A 46 2.22 13.73 7.82
N LEU A 47 2.90 12.62 7.47
CA LEU A 47 2.81 12.04 6.13
C LEU A 47 1.36 11.78 5.71
N SER A 48 0.57 11.17 6.61
CA SER A 48 -0.82 10.85 6.36
C SER A 48 -1.68 12.09 6.08
N LYS A 49 -1.44 13.17 6.84
CA LYS A 49 -2.09 14.47 6.65
C LYS A 49 -1.71 15.07 5.31
N ARG A 50 -0.42 15.02 4.94
CA ARG A 50 0.04 15.53 3.65
C ARG A 50 -0.59 14.78 2.47
N VAL A 51 -0.71 13.46 2.56
CA VAL A 51 -1.37 12.64 1.55
C VAL A 51 -2.85 13.00 1.43
N TYR A 52 -3.54 13.20 2.56
CA TYR A 52 -4.94 13.65 2.58
C TYR A 52 -5.11 15.00 1.86
N GLU A 53 -4.27 15.99 2.19
CA GLU A 53 -4.31 17.31 1.55
C GLU A 53 -4.08 17.23 0.04
N LEU A 54 -3.07 16.45 -0.39
CA LEU A 54 -2.73 16.31 -1.80
C LEU A 54 -3.83 15.60 -2.59
N THR A 55 -4.36 14.50 -2.05
CA THR A 55 -5.43 13.75 -2.71
C THR A 55 -6.73 14.54 -2.77
N GLY A 56 -7.08 15.29 -1.73
CA GLY A 56 -8.24 16.18 -1.76
C GLY A 56 -8.09 17.33 -2.75
N LYS A 57 -6.86 17.78 -3.01
CA LYS A 57 -6.58 18.82 -4.01
C LYS A 57 -6.62 18.32 -5.45
N TYR A 58 -6.09 17.13 -5.71
CA TYR A 58 -5.82 16.66 -7.08
C TYR A 58 -6.76 15.57 -7.57
N LEU A 59 -7.47 14.85 -6.69
CA LEU A 59 -8.45 13.84 -7.12
C LEU A 59 -9.83 14.49 -7.27
N PRO A 60 -10.48 14.38 -8.44
CA PRO A 60 -11.79 14.98 -8.66
C PRO A 60 -12.83 14.34 -7.74
N ARG A 61 -13.68 15.18 -7.12
CA ARG A 61 -14.76 14.73 -6.21
C ARG A 61 -14.25 13.90 -5.01
N CYS A 62 -13.04 14.18 -4.56
CA CYS A 62 -12.46 13.53 -3.38
C CYS A 62 -12.18 14.59 -2.31
N ALA A 63 -12.65 14.38 -1.06
CA ALA A 63 -12.30 15.24 0.07
C ALA A 63 -10.84 15.02 0.55
N GLY A 64 -10.22 13.91 0.13
CA GLY A 64 -8.90 13.45 0.54
C GLY A 64 -8.93 12.04 1.11
N ILE A 65 -7.84 11.30 0.93
CA ILE A 65 -7.60 9.99 1.52
C ILE A 65 -6.25 9.97 2.22
N SER A 66 -6.17 9.23 3.33
CA SER A 66 -4.96 9.14 4.14
C SER A 66 -3.96 8.13 3.56
N ALA A 67 -2.72 8.11 4.08
CA ALA A 67 -1.73 7.11 3.66
C ALA A 67 -2.20 5.66 3.92
N HIS A 68 -3.04 5.45 4.94
CA HIS A 68 -3.59 4.13 5.25
C HIS A 68 -4.55 3.62 4.16
N ALA A 69 -5.25 4.52 3.45
CA ALA A 69 -6.14 4.13 2.35
C ALA A 69 -5.38 3.44 1.21
N PHE A 70 -4.13 3.84 0.94
CA PHE A 70 -3.29 3.16 -0.05
C PHE A 70 -2.99 1.70 0.33
N ARG A 71 -2.86 1.40 1.64
CA ARG A 71 -2.73 0.00 2.10
C ARG A 71 -3.99 -0.81 1.76
N HIS A 72 -5.18 -0.22 1.93
CA HIS A 72 -6.43 -0.87 1.52
C HIS A 72 -6.53 -1.08 0.01
N LEU A 73 -6.10 -0.11 -0.81
CA LEU A 73 -6.09 -0.23 -2.26
C LEU A 73 -5.17 -1.37 -2.72
N VAL A 74 -3.95 -1.45 -2.18
CA VAL A 74 -3.00 -2.52 -2.48
C VAL A 74 -3.55 -3.89 -2.06
N ALA A 75 -4.05 -4.00 -0.83
CA ALA A 75 -4.66 -5.24 -0.32
C ALA A 75 -5.80 -5.73 -1.21
N THR A 76 -6.73 -4.83 -1.53
CA THR A 76 -7.90 -5.13 -2.36
C THR A 76 -7.48 -5.55 -3.77
N SER A 77 -6.48 -4.88 -4.35
CA SER A 77 -5.97 -5.19 -5.69
C SER A 77 -5.33 -6.58 -5.73
N ILE A 78 -4.55 -6.95 -4.72
CA ILE A 78 -3.96 -8.29 -4.61
C ILE A 78 -5.07 -9.34 -4.47
N LEU A 79 -6.06 -9.12 -3.60
CA LEU A 79 -7.09 -10.11 -3.32
C LEU A 79 -8.09 -10.32 -4.46
N LYS A 80 -8.29 -9.30 -5.31
CA LYS A 80 -9.14 -9.38 -6.51
C LYS A 80 -8.40 -9.89 -7.75
N ALA A 81 -7.07 -9.94 -7.73
CA ALA A 81 -6.30 -10.47 -8.85
C ALA A 81 -6.44 -12.00 -8.92
N ASP A 82 -6.34 -12.55 -10.14
CA ASP A 82 -6.28 -14.00 -10.32
C ASP A 82 -5.06 -14.57 -9.57
N GLY A 83 -5.27 -15.68 -8.85
CA GLY A 83 -4.27 -16.25 -7.95
C GLY A 83 -3.99 -15.46 -6.66
N GLY A 84 -4.67 -14.34 -6.41
CA GLY A 84 -4.54 -13.56 -5.19
C GLY A 84 -4.88 -14.35 -3.92
N ASP A 85 -4.16 -14.09 -2.82
CA ASP A 85 -4.45 -14.71 -1.52
C ASP A 85 -4.08 -13.81 -0.31
N TYR A 86 -4.59 -14.19 0.86
CA TYR A 86 -4.36 -13.44 2.10
C TYR A 86 -2.90 -13.47 2.56
N LYS A 87 -2.14 -14.53 2.24
CA LYS A 87 -0.73 -14.64 2.62
C LYS A 87 0.12 -13.63 1.87
N THR A 88 -0.09 -13.52 0.57
CA THR A 88 0.56 -12.58 -0.34
C THR A 88 0.24 -11.14 0.08
N ALA A 89 -1.04 -10.85 0.32
CA ALA A 89 -1.44 -9.53 0.81
C ALA A 89 -0.80 -9.20 2.17
N ALA A 90 -0.75 -10.16 3.11
CA ALA A 90 -0.12 -9.97 4.42
C ALA A 90 1.39 -9.69 4.32
N LEU A 91 2.12 -10.44 3.48
CA LEU A 91 3.54 -10.24 3.23
C LEU A 91 3.83 -8.84 2.66
N VAL A 92 3.06 -8.41 1.65
CA VAL A 92 3.21 -7.09 1.03
C VAL A 92 2.92 -5.96 2.01
N LEU A 93 1.92 -6.14 2.88
CA LEU A 93 1.51 -5.13 3.85
C LEU A 93 2.37 -5.14 5.13
N ASN A 94 3.26 -6.12 5.29
CA ASN A 94 3.95 -6.40 6.56
C ASN A 94 2.96 -6.51 7.73
N ASP A 95 1.96 -7.36 7.57
CA ASP A 95 0.88 -7.58 8.52
C ASP A 95 0.67 -9.08 8.78
N ARG A 96 -0.18 -9.42 9.74
CA ARG A 96 -0.56 -10.81 10.01
C ARG A 96 -1.66 -11.23 9.03
N THR A 97 -1.60 -12.46 8.53
CA THR A 97 -2.64 -13.04 7.66
C THR A 97 -4.03 -12.94 8.30
N GLN A 98 -4.12 -13.20 9.61
CA GLN A 98 -5.37 -13.07 10.38
C GLN A 98 -5.96 -11.66 10.35
N THR A 99 -5.11 -10.62 10.41
CA THR A 99 -5.54 -9.22 10.30
C THR A 99 -6.12 -8.96 8.91
N VAL A 100 -5.42 -9.40 7.87
CA VAL A 100 -5.87 -9.23 6.48
C VAL A 100 -7.20 -9.96 6.26
N GLU A 101 -7.30 -11.22 6.65
CA GLU A 101 -8.53 -12.00 6.53
C GLU A 101 -9.70 -11.34 7.28
N LYS A 102 -9.49 -10.89 8.53
CA LYS A 102 -10.50 -10.16 9.30
C LYS A 102 -11.05 -8.93 8.56
N HIS A 103 -10.20 -8.18 7.86
CA HIS A 103 -10.60 -6.95 7.19
C HIS A 103 -11.11 -7.14 5.76
N TYR A 104 -10.74 -8.24 5.09
CA TYR A 104 -10.99 -8.43 3.67
C TYR A 104 -11.69 -9.74 3.30
N ALA A 105 -12.13 -10.55 4.27
CA ALA A 105 -12.85 -11.81 4.02
C ALA A 105 -14.02 -11.65 3.03
N GLY A 106 -14.72 -10.51 3.11
CA GLY A 106 -15.86 -10.18 2.25
C GLY A 106 -15.51 -9.96 0.77
N LEU A 107 -14.24 -9.67 0.44
CA LEU A 107 -13.87 -9.35 -0.95
C LEU A 107 -13.83 -10.57 -1.87
N ARG A 108 -13.68 -11.78 -1.31
CA ARG A 108 -13.64 -13.03 -2.06
C ARG A 108 -14.94 -13.83 -1.97
N SER A 109 -15.95 -13.33 -1.26
CA SER A 109 -17.20 -14.06 -1.03
C SER A 109 -17.98 -14.30 -2.33
N ASN A 110 -17.91 -13.36 -3.29
CA ASN A 110 -18.49 -13.55 -4.62
C ASN A 110 -17.75 -14.62 -5.46
N ASP A 111 -16.45 -14.83 -5.23
CA ASP A 111 -15.67 -15.90 -5.89
C ASP A 111 -16.04 -17.29 -5.34
N GLY A 112 -16.65 -17.37 -4.16
CA GLY A 112 -16.95 -18.63 -3.49
C GLY A 112 -17.88 -19.53 -4.32
N ALA A 113 -18.92 -18.95 -4.92
CA ALA A 113 -19.85 -19.69 -5.77
C ALA A 113 -19.20 -20.14 -7.09
N GLU A 114 -18.40 -19.28 -7.73
CA GLU A 114 -17.67 -19.60 -8.96
C GLU A 114 -16.61 -20.68 -8.73
N ARG A 115 -15.88 -20.59 -7.62
CA ARG A 115 -14.87 -21.57 -7.23
C ARG A 115 -15.48 -22.91 -6.83
N MET A 116 -16.59 -22.89 -6.10
CA MET A 116 -17.40 -24.09 -5.85
C MET A 116 -17.84 -24.74 -7.16
N GLY A 117 -18.39 -23.96 -8.09
CA GLY A 117 -18.78 -24.44 -9.41
C GLY A 117 -17.62 -25.10 -10.16
N THR A 118 -16.44 -24.48 -10.16
CA THR A 118 -15.23 -25.02 -10.79
C THR A 118 -14.77 -26.33 -10.16
N LEU A 119 -14.71 -26.40 -8.82
CA LEU A 119 -14.29 -27.60 -8.08
C LEU A 119 -15.27 -28.77 -8.24
N LEU A 120 -16.57 -28.47 -8.26
CA LEU A 120 -17.60 -29.50 -8.39
C LEU A 120 -17.82 -29.93 -9.85
N LYS A 121 -17.45 -29.10 -10.84
CA LYS A 121 -17.58 -29.45 -12.27
C LYS A 121 -16.90 -30.77 -12.62
N SER A 122 -15.71 -31.04 -12.07
CA SER A 122 -15.02 -32.32 -12.30
C SER A 122 -15.71 -33.53 -11.65
N GLN A 123 -16.52 -33.30 -10.61
CA GLN A 123 -17.32 -34.34 -9.95
C GLN A 123 -18.60 -34.62 -10.74
N PHE A 124 -19.25 -33.59 -11.27
CA PHE A 124 -20.45 -33.74 -12.10
C PHE A 124 -20.17 -34.33 -13.47
N ASN A 125 -19.00 -34.08 -14.07
CA ASN A 125 -18.61 -34.69 -15.35
C ASN A 125 -18.28 -36.19 -15.28
N ARG A 126 -18.27 -36.79 -14.08
CA ARG A 126 -18.03 -38.23 -13.86
C ARG A 126 -19.31 -39.02 -13.60
N MET A 127 -20.46 -38.35 -13.55
CA MET A 127 -21.80 -38.94 -13.57
C MET A 127 -22.37 -38.86 -14.99
#